data_AF-A0A444R2Q1-F1
#
_entry.id   AF-A0A444R2Q1-F1
#
_cell.length_a   1.000
_cell.length_b   1.000
_cell.length_c   1.000
_cell.angle_alpha   90.00
_cell.angle_beta   90.00
_cell.angle_gamma   90.00
#
_symmetry.space_group_name_H-M   'P 1'
#
loop_
_entity.id
_entity.type
_entity.pdbx_description
1 polymer ?
#
loop_
_entity_poly.entity_id
_entity_poly.type
_entity_poly.pdbx_seq_one_letter_code
_entity_poly.pdbx_strand_id
1 'polypeptide(L)'
;TPLNDWLIWHEVGHNAAETPLNVPGATEVANNVLALYMQDRYLGKMNRVADDITVAPEYLEESNGQAWARGGAGDRLLMYAQLKEWAEKNFDIKQWYPEGDLPKFYSDRKGMKGWNLFQLMHRKARGDDVSNDKFGGRNYCAESNGNAADTLMLCASWVAQADLSEFFKKWNPGANAYQLPGASEMSFEGGVSQSAYNTLAAMHLSKPEKGPETINKVTEYSMPAE
;
A
#
# COMPACT_ATOMS: atom_id res chain seq x y z
N THR A 1 -27.67 -2.49 -3.03
CA THR A 1 -27.36 -3.40 -4.16
C THR A 1 -26.02 -4.07 -3.86
N PRO A 2 -25.65 -5.19 -4.51
CA PRO A 2 -24.34 -5.82 -4.29
C PRO A 2 -23.14 -4.89 -4.57
N LEU A 3 -23.36 -3.83 -5.36
CA LEU A 3 -22.38 -2.78 -5.65
C LEU A 3 -22.27 -1.69 -4.57
N ASN A 4 -22.91 -1.87 -3.42
CA ASN A 4 -22.76 -1.01 -2.24
C ASN A 4 -22.68 -1.85 -0.96
N ASP A 5 -22.06 -3.03 -1.05
CA ASP A 5 -21.95 -3.98 0.05
C ASP A 5 -20.48 -4.24 0.37
N TRP A 6 -20.03 -3.71 1.51
CA TRP A 6 -18.68 -3.90 2.01
C TRP A 6 -18.37 -5.38 2.23
N LEU A 7 -19.31 -6.14 2.80
CA LEU A 7 -19.08 -7.52 3.19
C LEU A 7 -18.83 -8.37 1.94
N ILE A 8 -19.62 -8.20 0.88
CA ILE A 8 -19.41 -8.93 -0.37
C ILE A 8 -18.02 -8.65 -0.95
N TRP A 9 -17.59 -7.37 -0.98
CA TRP A 9 -16.27 -7.04 -1.51
C TRP A 9 -15.11 -7.52 -0.64
N HIS A 10 -15.31 -7.55 0.68
CA HIS A 10 -14.37 -8.12 1.65
C HIS A 10 -14.17 -9.62 1.41
N GLU A 11 -15.26 -10.39 1.28
CA GLU A 11 -15.20 -11.84 1.04
C GLU A 11 -14.57 -12.19 -0.32
N VAL A 12 -14.92 -11.44 -1.37
CA VAL A 12 -14.27 -11.58 -2.68
C VAL A 12 -12.78 -11.21 -2.58
N GLY A 13 -12.45 -10.21 -1.76
CA GLY A 13 -11.07 -9.76 -1.52
C GLY A 13 -10.16 -10.86 -0.99
N HIS A 14 -10.66 -11.81 -0.19
CA HIS A 14 -9.85 -12.95 0.27
C HIS A 14 -9.31 -13.81 -0.86
N ASN A 15 -10.02 -13.89 -1.99
CA ASN A 15 -9.59 -14.66 -3.17
C ASN A 15 -8.53 -13.92 -4.00
N ALA A 16 -8.34 -12.62 -3.74
CA ALA A 16 -7.40 -11.75 -4.47
C ALA A 16 -6.24 -11.24 -3.58
N ALA A 17 -6.28 -11.47 -2.27
CA ALA A 17 -5.26 -11.04 -1.33
C ALA A 17 -3.99 -11.87 -1.49
N GLU A 18 -3.00 -11.32 -2.19
CA GLU A 18 -1.72 -11.99 -2.45
C GLU A 18 -0.52 -11.03 -2.32
N THR A 19 0.67 -11.56 -2.60
CA THR A 19 1.91 -10.79 -2.69
C THR A 19 1.76 -9.63 -3.69
N PRO A 20 2.29 -8.43 -3.39
CA PRO A 20 3.10 -8.10 -2.23
C PRO A 20 2.29 -7.62 -1.01
N LEU A 21 0.97 -7.56 -1.11
CA LEU A 21 0.12 -6.89 -0.12
C LEU A 21 -0.08 -7.73 1.15
N ASN A 22 -0.01 -9.05 1.06
CA ASN A 22 -0.23 -9.93 2.21
C ASN A 22 1.06 -10.12 3.04
N VAL A 23 1.14 -9.45 4.18
CA VAL A 23 2.22 -9.54 5.17
C VAL A 23 1.70 -10.12 6.50
N PRO A 24 2.56 -10.53 7.45
CA PRO A 24 2.08 -11.00 8.76
C PRO A 24 1.09 -10.03 9.42
N GLY A 25 -0.06 -10.54 9.87
CA GLY A 25 -1.13 -9.72 10.45
C GLY A 25 -2.03 -9.00 9.43
N ALA A 26 -1.88 -9.26 8.13
CA ALA A 26 -2.67 -8.63 7.06
C ALA A 26 -3.84 -9.48 6.54
N THR A 27 -4.11 -10.67 7.08
CA THR A 27 -5.15 -11.58 6.54
C THR A 27 -6.52 -10.91 6.40
N GLU A 28 -6.91 -10.10 7.38
CA GLU A 28 -8.16 -9.31 7.40
C GLU A 28 -7.94 -7.83 7.01
N VAL A 29 -6.83 -7.54 6.34
CA VAL A 29 -6.43 -6.18 5.94
C VAL A 29 -6.17 -6.12 4.44
N ALA A 30 -5.35 -7.01 3.89
CA ALA A 30 -4.97 -7.02 2.48
C ALA A 30 -6.18 -7.31 1.57
N ASN A 31 -7.12 -8.16 1.99
CA ASN A 31 -8.39 -8.39 1.30
C ASN A 31 -9.23 -7.11 1.18
N ASN A 32 -9.19 -6.26 2.20
CA ASN A 32 -9.94 -5.00 2.23
C ASN A 32 -9.40 -3.95 1.23
N VAL A 33 -8.21 -4.14 0.64
CA VAL A 33 -7.74 -3.29 -0.46
C VAL A 33 -8.69 -3.36 -1.65
N LEU A 34 -9.21 -4.56 -1.97
CA LEU A 34 -10.24 -4.71 -3.01
C LEU A 34 -11.54 -4.03 -2.59
N ALA A 35 -11.97 -4.19 -1.33
CA ALA A 35 -13.18 -3.56 -0.83
C ALA A 35 -13.11 -2.02 -0.89
N LEU A 36 -11.96 -1.43 -0.55
CA LEU A 36 -11.70 -0.01 -0.70
C LEU A 36 -11.71 0.41 -2.17
N TYR A 37 -11.08 -0.36 -3.07
CA TYR A 37 -11.12 -0.10 -4.51
C TYR A 37 -12.56 -0.05 -5.03
N MET A 38 -13.40 -0.99 -4.60
CA MET A 38 -14.79 -1.06 -5.03
C MET A 38 -15.62 0.09 -4.46
N GLN A 39 -15.44 0.44 -3.18
CA GLN A 39 -16.05 1.64 -2.59
C GLN A 39 -15.67 2.89 -3.39
N ASP A 40 -14.38 3.08 -3.64
CA ASP A 40 -13.92 4.25 -4.36
C ASP A 40 -14.44 4.26 -5.79
N ARG A 41 -14.42 3.11 -6.48
CA ARG A 41 -14.87 2.96 -7.87
C ARG A 41 -16.35 3.24 -8.07
N TYR A 42 -17.21 2.80 -7.16
CA TYR A 42 -18.68 2.83 -7.31
C TYR A 42 -19.38 3.85 -6.43
N LEU A 43 -18.76 4.28 -5.34
CA LEU A 43 -19.32 5.28 -4.41
C LEU A 43 -18.57 6.61 -4.49
N GLY A 44 -17.46 6.67 -5.22
CA GLY A 44 -16.65 7.88 -5.39
C GLY A 44 -15.81 8.26 -4.17
N LYS A 45 -15.73 7.36 -3.18
CA LYS A 45 -15.01 7.57 -1.91
C LYS A 45 -14.75 6.26 -1.18
N MET A 46 -13.58 6.16 -0.54
CA MET A 46 -13.24 5.08 0.39
C MET A 46 -13.93 5.26 1.77
N ASN A 47 -15.25 5.07 1.82
CA ASN A 47 -16.06 5.34 3.02
C ASN A 47 -15.57 4.62 4.29
N ARG A 48 -15.04 3.40 4.18
CA ARG A 48 -14.61 2.60 5.34
C ARG A 48 -13.53 3.29 6.18
N VAL A 49 -12.65 4.06 5.55
CA VAL A 49 -11.47 4.68 6.17
C VAL A 49 -11.57 6.20 6.19
N ALA A 50 -12.69 6.77 5.72
CA ALA A 50 -12.80 8.21 5.48
C ALA A 50 -12.65 9.05 6.76
N ASP A 51 -13.17 8.57 7.88
CA ASP A 51 -13.09 9.27 9.17
C ASP A 51 -11.76 8.94 9.87
N ASP A 52 -11.39 7.66 9.93
CA ASP A 52 -10.19 7.18 10.62
C ASP A 52 -8.88 7.73 10.00
N ILE A 53 -8.83 7.95 8.69
CA ILE A 53 -7.63 8.48 8.03
C ILE A 53 -7.27 9.87 8.54
N THR A 54 -8.22 10.64 9.09
CA THR A 54 -8.00 12.02 9.53
C THR A 54 -6.99 12.15 10.67
N VAL A 55 -6.87 11.10 11.49
CA VAL A 55 -5.93 11.02 12.62
C VAL A 55 -4.72 10.12 12.33
N ALA A 56 -4.62 9.54 11.12
CA ALA A 56 -3.55 8.60 10.79
C ALA A 56 -2.13 9.18 10.97
N PRO A 57 -1.83 10.44 10.59
CA PRO A 57 -0.49 10.99 10.84
C PRO A 57 -0.14 11.09 12.33
N GLU A 58 -1.08 11.51 13.17
CA GLU A 58 -0.88 11.60 14.63
C GLU A 58 -0.65 10.21 15.22
N TYR A 59 -1.47 9.24 14.83
CA TYR A 59 -1.31 7.84 15.23
C TYR A 59 0.08 7.27 14.87
N LEU A 60 0.63 7.64 13.71
CA LEU A 60 1.97 7.20 13.31
C LEU A 60 3.08 7.79 14.17
N GLU A 61 2.95 9.06 14.57
CA GLU A 61 3.90 9.70 15.49
C GLU A 61 3.84 9.03 16.88
N GLU A 62 2.64 8.82 17.42
CA GLU A 62 2.45 8.20 18.74
C GLU A 62 2.90 6.73 18.78
N SER A 63 2.85 6.04 17.65
CA SER A 63 3.20 4.63 17.54
C SER A 63 4.70 4.35 17.58
N ASN A 64 5.56 5.38 17.48
CA ASN A 64 7.02 5.28 17.54
C ASN A 64 7.60 4.21 16.59
N GLY A 65 7.15 4.20 15.34
CA GLY A 65 7.60 3.23 14.33
C GLY A 65 7.05 1.81 14.48
N GLN A 66 6.00 1.62 15.28
CA GLN A 66 5.38 0.31 15.53
C GLN A 66 3.87 0.33 15.26
N ALA A 67 3.39 1.18 14.34
CA ALA A 67 1.96 1.38 14.13
C ALA A 67 1.24 0.10 13.71
N TRP A 68 1.85 -0.71 12.83
CA TRP A 68 1.28 -1.98 12.42
C TRP A 68 1.09 -2.95 13.60
N ALA A 69 2.11 -3.08 14.45
CA ALA A 69 2.10 -3.99 15.58
C ALA A 69 1.12 -3.55 16.69
N ARG A 70 0.92 -2.24 16.84
CA ARG A 70 -0.01 -1.64 17.82
C ARG A 70 -1.45 -1.58 17.32
N GLY A 71 -1.66 -1.54 16.01
CA GLY A 71 -2.96 -1.37 15.39
C GLY A 71 -3.74 -2.67 15.18
N GLY A 72 -5.06 -2.54 15.15
CA GLY A 72 -5.98 -3.57 14.68
C GLY A 72 -6.11 -3.58 13.15
N ALA A 73 -7.02 -4.40 12.63
CA ALA A 73 -7.23 -4.51 11.18
C ALA A 73 -7.67 -3.18 10.53
N GLY A 74 -8.47 -2.37 11.23
CA GLY A 74 -8.89 -1.04 10.77
C GLY A 74 -7.71 -0.08 10.64
N ASP A 75 -6.86 0.02 11.68
CA ASP A 75 -5.69 0.88 11.69
C ASP A 75 -4.70 0.49 10.58
N ARG A 76 -4.42 -0.82 10.46
CA ARG A 76 -3.53 -1.36 9.41
C ARG A 76 -4.05 -1.09 8.00
N LEU A 77 -5.37 -1.00 7.81
CA LEU A 77 -5.96 -0.67 6.51
C LEU A 77 -5.65 0.79 6.11
N LEU A 78 -5.44 1.69 7.07
CA LEU A 78 -5.07 3.08 6.81
C LEU A 78 -3.72 3.18 6.09
N MET A 79 -2.78 2.25 6.33
CA MET A 79 -1.53 2.18 5.58
C MET A 79 -1.79 2.12 4.07
N TYR A 80 -2.62 1.18 3.62
CA TYR A 80 -2.91 1.04 2.20
C TYR A 80 -3.72 2.24 1.65
N ALA A 81 -4.62 2.81 2.45
CA ALA A 81 -5.38 4.00 2.07
C ALA A 81 -4.47 5.23 1.89
N GLN A 82 -3.53 5.46 2.82
CA GLN A 82 -2.52 6.52 2.72
C GLN A 82 -1.64 6.35 1.48
N LEU A 83 -1.17 5.13 1.21
CA LEU A 83 -0.37 4.82 0.02
C LEU A 83 -1.15 5.10 -1.27
N LYS A 84 -2.42 4.69 -1.34
CA LYS A 84 -3.31 4.97 -2.49
C LYS A 84 -3.49 6.46 -2.70
N GLU A 85 -3.84 7.21 -1.66
CA GLU A 85 -4.12 8.65 -1.76
C GLU A 85 -2.87 9.47 -2.09
N TRP A 86 -1.70 9.03 -1.61
CA TRP A 86 -0.44 9.58 -2.05
C TRP A 86 -0.18 9.29 -3.54
N ALA A 87 -0.40 8.04 -3.97
CA ALA A 87 -0.23 7.64 -5.37
C ALA A 87 -1.19 8.37 -6.32
N GLU A 88 -2.41 8.70 -5.90
CA GLU A 88 -3.37 9.47 -6.69
C GLU A 88 -2.80 10.81 -7.21
N LYS A 89 -1.86 11.39 -6.46
CA LYS A 89 -1.22 12.67 -6.80
C LYS A 89 0.17 12.53 -7.41
N ASN A 90 0.90 11.47 -7.04
CA ASN A 90 2.33 11.36 -7.28
C ASN A 90 2.72 10.24 -8.27
N PHE A 91 1.86 9.24 -8.47
CA PHE A 91 2.14 8.11 -9.33
C PHE A 91 1.53 8.29 -10.72
N ASP A 92 2.35 8.14 -11.76
CA ASP A 92 1.93 8.14 -13.15
C ASP A 92 2.25 6.80 -13.82
N ILE A 93 1.20 6.01 -14.05
CA ILE A 93 1.30 4.69 -14.69
C ILE A 93 1.92 4.77 -16.09
N LYS A 94 1.82 5.92 -16.78
CA LYS A 94 2.38 6.09 -18.13
C LYS A 94 3.90 6.04 -18.16
N GLN A 95 4.56 6.27 -17.03
CA GLN A 95 6.02 6.09 -16.93
C GLN A 95 6.46 4.65 -17.19
N TRP A 96 5.58 3.68 -16.87
CA TRP A 96 5.76 2.25 -17.10
C TRP A 96 5.32 1.78 -18.49
N TYR A 97 4.53 2.58 -19.20
CA TYR A 97 4.03 2.28 -20.54
C TYR A 97 4.32 3.46 -21.51
N PRO A 98 5.61 3.79 -21.75
CA PRO A 98 5.97 4.99 -22.51
C PRO A 98 5.70 4.89 -24.02
N GLU A 99 5.68 3.67 -24.58
CA GLU A 99 5.67 3.43 -26.03
C GLU A 99 4.35 2.81 -26.56
N GLY A 100 3.31 2.70 -25.71
CA GLY A 100 2.07 2.04 -26.09
C GLY A 100 0.82 2.64 -25.44
N ASP A 101 -0.34 2.19 -25.92
CA ASP A 101 -1.62 2.53 -25.31
C ASP A 101 -1.67 1.97 -23.88
N LEU A 102 -2.10 2.82 -22.94
CA LEU A 102 -2.33 2.39 -21.57
C LEU A 102 -3.40 1.28 -21.57
N PRO A 103 -3.12 0.08 -21.01
CA PRO A 103 -4.10 -0.99 -20.94
C PRO A 103 -5.41 -0.53 -20.27
N LYS A 104 -6.55 -0.91 -20.85
CA LYS A 104 -7.90 -0.42 -20.45
C LYS A 104 -8.32 -0.73 -19.01
N PHE A 105 -7.60 -1.61 -18.32
CA PHE A 105 -7.85 -1.90 -16.91
C PHE A 105 -7.26 -0.84 -15.97
N TYR A 106 -6.26 -0.08 -16.41
CA TYR A 106 -5.83 1.13 -15.70
C TYR A 106 -6.81 2.26 -15.96
N SER A 107 -6.84 3.21 -15.03
CA SER A 107 -7.77 4.33 -15.10
C SER A 107 -7.07 5.65 -14.82
N ASP A 108 -7.26 6.61 -15.72
CA ASP A 108 -6.86 8.01 -15.54
C ASP A 108 -7.95 8.85 -14.83
N ARG A 109 -9.08 8.23 -14.47
CA ARG A 109 -10.16 8.90 -13.73
C ARG A 109 -9.68 9.35 -12.34
N LYS A 110 -10.06 10.56 -11.93
CA LYS A 110 -9.87 11.04 -10.55
C LYS A 110 -10.40 10.02 -9.54
N GLY A 111 -9.65 9.79 -8.48
CA GLY A 111 -9.88 8.77 -7.45
C GLY A 111 -9.36 7.39 -7.85
N MET A 112 -9.14 7.13 -9.14
CA MET A 112 -8.70 5.83 -9.64
C MET A 112 -7.23 5.75 -10.00
N LYS A 113 -6.52 6.87 -10.11
CA LYS A 113 -5.12 6.90 -10.53
C LYS A 113 -4.23 6.23 -9.48
N GLY A 114 -4.49 6.48 -8.20
CA GLY A 114 -3.75 5.89 -7.10
C GLY A 114 -3.86 4.37 -7.06
N TRP A 115 -5.00 3.83 -7.50
CA TRP A 115 -5.19 2.38 -7.63
C TRP A 115 -4.34 1.74 -8.73
N ASN A 116 -3.85 2.51 -9.71
CA ASN A 116 -2.93 1.98 -10.72
C ASN A 116 -1.60 1.51 -10.09
N LEU A 117 -1.16 2.11 -8.98
CA LEU A 117 0.03 1.66 -8.23
C LEU A 117 -0.17 0.23 -7.74
N PHE A 118 -1.28 -0.02 -7.05
CA PHE A 118 -1.65 -1.34 -6.53
C PHE A 118 -1.81 -2.36 -7.66
N GLN A 119 -2.53 -1.99 -8.73
CA GLN A 119 -2.70 -2.86 -9.88
C GLN A 119 -1.35 -3.23 -10.51
N LEU A 120 -0.42 -2.27 -10.65
CA LEU A 120 0.89 -2.56 -11.21
C LEU A 120 1.74 -3.42 -10.27
N MET A 121 1.81 -3.11 -8.97
CA MET A 121 2.50 -3.95 -7.96
C MET A 121 2.02 -5.41 -8.03
N HIS A 122 0.71 -5.59 -8.12
CA HIS A 122 0.05 -6.89 -8.23
C HIS A 122 0.42 -7.62 -9.52
N ARG A 123 0.44 -6.93 -10.65
CA ARG A 123 0.87 -7.50 -11.94
C ARG A 123 2.36 -7.85 -11.95
N LYS A 124 3.20 -6.98 -11.39
CA LYS A 124 4.64 -7.23 -11.25
C LYS A 124 4.92 -8.46 -10.40
N ALA A 125 4.20 -8.65 -9.30
CA ALA A 125 4.30 -9.86 -8.48
C ALA A 125 3.92 -11.14 -9.24
N ARG A 126 3.04 -11.05 -10.25
CA ARG A 126 2.65 -12.15 -11.13
C ARG A 126 3.52 -12.32 -12.39
N GLY A 127 4.64 -11.60 -12.47
CA GLY A 127 5.62 -11.78 -13.54
C GLY A 127 5.43 -10.87 -14.76
N ASP A 128 4.65 -9.79 -14.65
CA ASP A 128 4.62 -8.75 -15.69
C ASP A 128 5.99 -8.07 -15.81
N ASP A 129 6.63 -8.20 -16.97
CA ASP A 129 7.99 -7.72 -17.23
C ASP A 129 8.05 -6.33 -17.87
N VAL A 130 6.90 -5.68 -18.10
CA VAL A 130 6.82 -4.40 -18.82
C VAL A 130 7.78 -3.34 -18.26
N SER A 131 8.66 -2.80 -19.10
CA SER A 131 9.62 -1.75 -18.71
C SER A 131 10.54 -2.10 -17.53
N ASN A 132 10.75 -3.39 -17.19
CA ASN A 132 11.71 -3.76 -16.13
C ASN A 132 13.11 -3.22 -16.44
N ASP A 133 13.57 -3.35 -17.69
CA ASP A 133 14.89 -2.89 -18.13
C ASP A 133 15.09 -1.37 -17.94
N LYS A 134 14.02 -0.59 -18.07
CA LYS A 134 14.05 0.86 -17.82
C LYS A 134 14.28 1.19 -16.34
N PHE A 135 13.85 0.31 -15.45
CA PHE A 135 13.87 0.52 -14.00
C PHE A 135 14.77 -0.48 -13.28
N GLY A 136 15.94 -0.75 -13.86
CA GLY A 136 17.03 -1.51 -13.23
C GLY A 136 17.00 -3.03 -13.46
N GLY A 137 16.10 -3.53 -14.32
CA GLY A 137 16.04 -4.94 -14.77
C GLY A 137 15.52 -5.94 -13.72
N ARG A 138 15.62 -5.61 -12.43
CA ARG A 138 15.20 -6.44 -11.31
C ARG A 138 13.73 -6.20 -10.94
N ASN A 139 12.95 -7.26 -10.76
CA ASN A 139 11.55 -7.18 -10.35
C ASN A 139 11.39 -7.35 -8.82
N TYR A 140 11.36 -6.24 -8.10
CA TYR A 140 11.22 -6.20 -6.65
C TYR A 140 9.83 -6.63 -6.12
N CYS A 141 8.89 -7.01 -6.98
CA CYS A 141 7.58 -7.52 -6.57
C CYS A 141 7.47 -9.05 -6.63
N ALA A 142 8.30 -9.70 -7.46
CA ALA A 142 8.27 -11.15 -7.66
C ALA A 142 9.52 -11.86 -7.17
N GLU A 143 10.68 -11.18 -7.15
CA GLU A 143 11.92 -11.80 -6.69
C GLU A 143 11.96 -11.95 -5.16
N SER A 144 12.82 -12.86 -4.68
CA SER A 144 13.07 -13.03 -3.25
C SER A 144 13.75 -11.78 -2.69
N ASN A 145 13.02 -11.00 -1.88
CA ASN A 145 13.50 -9.76 -1.28
C ASN A 145 13.73 -9.85 0.24
N GLY A 146 13.70 -11.06 0.79
CA GLY A 146 13.70 -11.29 2.24
C GLY A 146 12.32 -11.74 2.70
N ASN A 147 11.78 -11.10 3.73
CA ASN A 147 10.45 -11.41 4.24
C ASN A 147 9.33 -10.69 3.44
N ALA A 148 8.06 -10.98 3.74
CA ALA A 148 6.94 -10.37 3.02
C ALA A 148 6.85 -8.85 3.18
N ALA A 149 7.25 -8.30 4.34
CA ALA A 149 7.28 -6.85 4.57
C ALA A 149 8.40 -6.17 3.77
N ASP A 150 9.55 -6.83 3.64
CA ASP A 150 10.64 -6.39 2.77
C ASP A 150 10.15 -6.30 1.32
N THR A 151 9.50 -7.36 0.82
CA THR A 151 8.90 -7.38 -0.52
C THR A 151 7.88 -6.27 -0.70
N LEU A 152 7.00 -6.02 0.28
CA LEU A 152 6.02 -4.95 0.20
C LEU A 152 6.70 -3.57 0.06
N MET A 153 7.67 -3.25 0.92
CA MET A 153 8.37 -1.96 0.86
C MET A 153 9.12 -1.78 -0.46
N LEU A 154 9.90 -2.80 -0.85
CA LEU A 154 10.76 -2.73 -2.03
C LEU A 154 9.94 -2.67 -3.31
N CYS A 155 8.88 -3.48 -3.42
CA CYS A 155 7.95 -3.42 -4.54
C CYS A 155 7.23 -2.07 -4.62
N ALA A 156 6.67 -1.58 -3.51
CA ALA A 156 5.94 -0.30 -3.50
C ALA A 156 6.85 0.87 -3.90
N SER A 157 8.05 0.94 -3.34
CA SER A 157 9.03 2.00 -3.63
C SER A 157 9.51 1.94 -5.07
N TRP A 158 9.85 0.75 -5.56
CA TRP A 158 10.27 0.54 -6.94
C TRP A 158 9.14 0.87 -7.92
N VAL A 159 7.92 0.36 -7.73
CA VAL A 159 6.82 0.65 -8.65
C VAL A 159 6.47 2.15 -8.66
N ALA A 160 6.45 2.78 -7.48
CA ALA A 160 6.22 4.21 -7.35
C ALA A 160 7.38 5.08 -7.86
N GLN A 161 8.55 4.48 -8.09
CA GLN A 161 9.81 5.18 -8.39
C GLN A 161 10.11 6.29 -7.35
N ALA A 162 9.85 5.99 -6.08
CA ALA A 162 10.04 6.89 -4.96
C ALA A 162 10.58 6.13 -3.75
N ASP A 163 11.49 6.76 -2.98
CA ASP A 163 11.94 6.21 -1.71
C ASP A 163 10.84 6.40 -0.65
N LEU A 164 10.10 5.31 -0.37
CA LEU A 164 9.04 5.28 0.63
C LEU A 164 9.53 4.80 2.01
N SER A 165 10.85 4.79 2.26
CA SER A 165 11.42 4.23 3.50
C SER A 165 10.83 4.84 4.77
N GLU A 166 10.59 6.16 4.82
CA GLU A 166 10.03 6.82 6.00
C GLU A 166 8.60 6.34 6.30
N PHE A 167 7.78 6.18 5.27
CA PHE A 167 6.42 5.63 5.39
C PHE A 167 6.45 4.21 5.99
N PHE A 168 7.32 3.36 5.44
CA PHE A 168 7.45 1.97 5.91
C PHE A 168 8.13 1.85 7.27
N LYS A 169 8.99 2.79 7.67
CA LYS A 169 9.53 2.86 9.05
C LYS A 169 8.45 3.19 10.07
N LYS A 170 7.55 4.12 9.75
CA LYS A 170 6.47 4.52 10.66
C LYS A 170 5.44 3.41 10.85
N TRP A 171 5.02 2.79 9.75
CA TRP A 171 4.08 1.68 9.79
C TRP A 171 4.70 0.38 10.30
N ASN A 172 5.90 0.04 9.83
CA ASN A 172 6.59 -1.22 10.10
C ASN A 172 5.72 -2.46 9.86
N PRO A 173 5.18 -2.66 8.63
CA PRO A 173 4.24 -3.73 8.35
C PRO A 173 4.82 -5.11 8.63
N GLY A 174 4.00 -6.04 9.13
CA GLY A 174 4.45 -7.39 9.47
C GLY A 174 5.12 -7.52 10.83
N ALA A 175 5.24 -6.42 11.60
CA ALA A 175 5.71 -6.47 12.97
C ALA A 175 4.62 -6.96 13.93
N ASN A 176 5.00 -7.65 15.00
CA ASN A 176 4.12 -8.09 16.08
C ASN A 176 4.58 -7.51 17.41
N ALA A 177 3.61 -7.19 18.27
CA ALA A 177 3.86 -6.79 19.65
C ALA A 177 3.68 -7.99 20.59
N TYR A 178 4.57 -8.12 21.59
CA TYR A 178 4.44 -9.12 22.64
C TYR A 178 4.92 -8.55 23.98
N GLN A 179 4.37 -9.09 25.07
CA GLN A 179 4.74 -8.69 26.43
C GLN A 179 5.52 -9.82 27.10
N LEU A 180 6.77 -9.54 27.50
CA LEU A 180 7.56 -10.48 28.28
C LEU A 180 7.08 -10.48 29.75
N PRO A 181 7.03 -11.65 30.42
CA PRO A 181 6.71 -11.70 31.84
C PRO A 181 7.65 -10.81 32.67
N GLY A 182 7.09 -9.88 33.45
CA GLY A 182 7.86 -8.99 34.32
C GLY A 182 8.43 -7.73 33.64
N ALA A 183 8.32 -7.58 32.32
CA ALA A 183 8.64 -6.33 31.64
C ALA A 183 7.46 -5.35 31.76
N SER A 184 7.76 -4.06 31.91
CA SER A 184 6.76 -2.97 31.87
C SER A 184 6.48 -2.47 30.46
N GLU A 185 7.40 -2.71 29.51
CA GLU A 185 7.30 -2.25 28.13
C GLU A 185 7.01 -3.41 27.18
N MET A 186 6.28 -3.11 26.11
CA MET A 186 6.05 -4.07 25.02
C MET A 186 7.33 -4.26 24.21
N SER A 187 7.58 -5.49 23.78
CA SER A 187 8.61 -5.84 22.83
C SER A 187 8.01 -6.03 21.44
N PHE A 188 8.83 -5.84 20.41
CA PHE A 188 8.41 -5.92 19.02
C PHE A 188 9.34 -6.83 18.23
N GLU A 189 8.79 -7.61 17.31
CA GLU A 189 9.56 -8.48 16.40
C GLU A 189 8.94 -8.49 15.01
N GLY A 190 9.71 -8.92 14.02
CA GLY A 190 9.31 -8.88 12.61
C GLY A 190 9.41 -7.47 12.04
N GLY A 191 8.59 -7.20 11.01
CA GLY A 191 8.66 -5.93 10.30
C GLY A 191 9.64 -5.92 9.12
N VAL A 192 9.92 -4.72 8.63
CA VAL A 192 10.88 -4.51 7.54
C VAL A 192 12.30 -4.63 8.06
N SER A 193 13.10 -5.45 7.40
CA SER A 193 14.49 -5.71 7.78
C SER A 193 15.43 -4.57 7.39
N GLN A 194 16.54 -4.44 8.13
CA GLN A 194 17.61 -3.49 7.78
C GLN A 194 18.19 -3.77 6.38
N SER A 195 18.23 -5.04 5.95
CA SER A 195 18.71 -5.41 4.60
C SER A 195 17.83 -4.82 3.50
N ALA A 196 16.51 -4.78 3.71
CA ALA A 196 15.60 -4.16 2.76
C ALA A 196 15.78 -2.65 2.70
N TYR A 197 15.99 -1.97 3.83
CA TYR A 197 16.32 -0.54 3.83
C TYR A 197 17.63 -0.24 3.09
N ASN A 198 18.65 -1.08 3.26
CA ASN A 198 19.91 -0.94 2.54
C ASN A 198 19.72 -1.16 1.03
N THR A 199 18.88 -2.12 0.65
CA THR A 199 18.55 -2.40 -0.75
C THR A 199 17.79 -1.23 -1.38
N LEU A 200 16.80 -0.65 -0.67
CA LEU A 200 16.07 0.53 -1.13
C LEU A 200 16.99 1.74 -1.31
N ALA A 201 17.90 1.99 -0.36
CA ALA A 201 18.87 3.07 -0.47
C ALA A 201 19.78 2.91 -1.70
N ALA A 202 20.14 1.68 -2.06
CA ALA A 202 20.94 1.37 -3.25
C ALA A 202 20.16 1.55 -4.58
N MET A 203 18.83 1.69 -4.55
CA MET A 203 18.06 2.04 -5.74
C MET A 203 18.19 3.53 -6.11
N HIS A 204 18.72 4.37 -5.22
CA HIS A 204 18.90 5.81 -5.44
C HIS A 204 17.62 6.55 -5.86
N LEU A 205 16.47 6.11 -5.35
CA LEU A 205 15.18 6.76 -5.58
C LEU A 205 15.09 8.07 -4.79
N SER A 206 14.41 9.06 -5.36
CA SER A 206 14.15 10.32 -4.67
C SER A 206 13.13 10.14 -3.56
N LYS A 207 13.38 10.75 -2.40
CA LYS A 207 12.36 10.88 -1.36
C LYS A 207 11.29 11.87 -1.81
N PRO A 208 9.99 11.57 -1.60
CA PRO A 208 8.94 12.54 -1.87
C PRO A 208 9.03 13.73 -0.91
N GLU A 209 8.65 14.92 -1.38
CA GLU A 209 8.57 16.12 -0.52
C GLU A 209 7.58 15.92 0.63
N LYS A 210 6.46 15.23 0.35
CA LYS A 210 5.48 14.77 1.33
C LYS A 210 5.19 13.31 1.08
N GLY A 211 5.58 12.44 2.01
CA GLY A 211 5.36 11.01 1.91
C GLY A 211 3.92 10.59 2.25
N PRO A 212 3.55 9.32 1.99
CA PRO A 212 2.21 8.83 2.27
C PRO A 212 1.80 8.93 3.74
N GLU A 213 2.75 8.87 4.67
CA GLU A 213 2.54 9.03 6.12
C GLU A 213 1.89 10.37 6.51
N THR A 214 1.94 11.36 5.62
CA THR A 214 1.35 12.68 5.84
C THR A 214 -0.11 12.77 5.41
N ILE A 215 -0.65 11.75 4.75
CA ILE A 215 -2.01 11.76 4.23
C ILE A 215 -3.01 11.61 5.39
N ASN A 216 -3.98 12.52 5.43
CA ASN A 216 -5.05 12.54 6.42
C ASN A 216 -6.46 12.71 5.81
N LYS A 217 -6.60 12.46 4.50
CA LYS A 217 -7.87 12.64 3.81
C LYS A 217 -7.98 11.74 2.59
N VAL A 218 -9.16 11.17 2.39
CA VAL A 218 -9.52 10.45 1.16
C VAL A 218 -9.99 11.40 0.07
N THR A 219 -9.67 11.06 -1.18
CA THR A 219 -10.22 11.75 -2.34
C THR A 219 -11.70 11.40 -2.48
N GLU A 220 -12.53 12.40 -2.73
CA GLU A 220 -13.95 12.26 -3.01
C GLU A 220 -14.26 12.83 -4.40
N TYR A 221 -15.11 12.13 -5.15
CA TYR A 221 -15.55 12.54 -6.47
C TYR A 221 -16.95 12.06 -6.79
N SER A 222 -17.67 12.84 -7.59
CA SER A 222 -18.98 12.42 -8.10
C SER A 222 -18.80 11.39 -9.21
N MET A 223 -19.53 10.28 -9.11
CA MET A 223 -19.66 9.33 -10.20
C MET A 223 -20.28 10.03 -11.41
N PRO A 224 -19.71 9.90 -12.62
CA PRO A 224 -20.45 10.23 -13.84
C PRO A 224 -21.74 9.41 -13.83
N ALA A 225 -22.87 10.00 -14.21
CA ALA A 225 -24.06 9.21 -14.53
C ALA A 225 -23.68 8.23 -15.65
N GLU A 226 -23.89 6.93 -15.42
CA GLU A 226 -23.71 5.90 -16.45
C GLU A 226 -24.68 6.09 -17.62
#